data_AF-A0A7Y5QCZ3-F1
#
_entry.id   AF-A0A7Y5QCZ3-F1
#
_cell.length_a   1.000
_cell.length_b   1.000
_cell.length_c   1.000
_cell.angle_alpha   90.00
_cell.angle_beta   90.00
_cell.angle_gamma   90.00
#
_symmetry.space_group_name_H-M   'P 1'
#
loop_
_entity.id
_entity.type
_entity.pdbx_description
1 polymer ?
#
loop_
_entity_poly.entity_id
_entity_poly.type
_entity_poly.pdbx_seq_one_letter_code
_entity_poly.pdbx_strand_id
1 'polypeptide(L)' 'MELHPGADIEHVGTDQLFHWIVALPDFVDDPALANEGILNGILRDWYEEVGSR' A
#
# COMPACT_ATOMS: atom_id res chain seq x y z
N MET A 1 -5.25 -0.37 3.20
CA MET A 1 -6.63 -0.50 2.69
C MET A 1 -7.69 -0.37 3.78
N GLU A 2 -7.79 -1.34 4.68
CA GLU A 2 -8.80 -1.34 5.76
C GLU A 2 -8.52 -0.34 6.90
N LEU A 3 -7.24 -0.05 7.17
CA LEU A 3 -6.83 0.98 8.14
C LEU A 3 -6.88 2.41 7.59
N HIS A 4 -6.96 2.55 6.26
CA HIS A 4 -7.05 3.84 5.56
C HIS A 4 -8.17 3.82 4.50
N PRO A 5 -9.43 3.53 4.88
CA PRO A 5 -10.52 3.33 3.91
C PRO A 5 -10.96 4.63 3.22
N GLY A 6 -10.62 5.80 3.79
CA GLY A 6 -10.87 7.12 3.20
C GLY A 6 -9.67 7.75 2.52
N ALA A 7 -8.55 7.00 2.37
CA ALA A 7 -7.43 7.50 1.59
C ALA A 7 -7.82 7.58 0.12
N ASP A 8 -7.53 8.71 -0.50
CA ASP A 8 -7.65 8.85 -1.95
C ASP A 8 -6.44 8.17 -2.61
N ILE A 9 -6.68 6.96 -3.10
CA ILE A 9 -5.66 6.12 -3.70
C ILE A 9 -5.00 6.76 -4.93
N GLU A 10 -5.70 7.66 -5.64
CA GLU A 10 -5.17 8.44 -6.77
C GLU A 10 -3.98 9.32 -6.38
N HIS A 11 -3.90 9.66 -5.09
CA HIS A 11 -2.87 10.53 -4.54
C HIS A 11 -1.87 9.80 -3.63
N VAL A 12 -2.00 8.47 -3.47
CA VAL A 12 -1.07 7.68 -2.66
C VAL A 12 0.16 7.29 -3.50
N GLY A 13 1.30 7.88 -3.18
CA GLY A 13 2.60 7.51 -3.75
C GLY A 13 3.25 6.30 -3.06
N THR A 14 4.27 5.72 -3.69
CA THR A 14 5.01 4.56 -3.17
C THR A 14 5.68 4.82 -1.82
N ASP A 15 6.22 6.02 -1.60
CA ASP A 15 6.87 6.39 -0.33
C ASP A 15 5.87 6.44 0.82
N GLN A 16 4.69 7.02 0.57
CA GLN A 16 3.61 7.06 1.55
C GLN A 16 3.10 5.65 1.85
N LEU A 17 2.88 4.85 0.81
CA LEU A 17 2.46 3.47 0.96
C LEU A 17 3.47 2.64 1.76
N PHE A 18 4.77 2.81 1.49
CA PHE A 18 5.82 2.12 2.24
C PHE A 18 5.75 2.43 3.73
N HIS A 19 5.63 3.70 4.11
CA HIS A 19 5.49 4.09 5.51
C HIS A 19 4.24 3.49 6.15
N TRP A 20 3.11 3.42 5.43
CA TRP A 20 1.90 2.79 5.94
C TRP A 20 2.07 1.29 6.15
N ILE A 21 2.71 0.58 5.21
CA ILE A 21 2.96 -0.87 5.30
C ILE A 21 3.86 -1.19 6.50
N VAL A 22 4.99 -0.50 6.64
CA VAL A 22 5.95 -0.76 7.73
C VAL A 22 5.36 -0.40 9.10
N ALA A 23 4.38 0.51 9.16
CA ALA A 23 3.68 0.87 10.38
C ALA A 23 2.53 -0.07 10.76
N LEU A 24 2.21 -1.10 9.96
CA LEU A 24 1.18 -2.06 10.32
C LEU A 24 1.60 -2.84 11.57
N PRO A 25 0.69 -3.04 12.55
CA PRO A 25 1.01 -3.73 13.80
C PRO A 25 1.47 -5.19 13.60
N ASP A 26 1.02 -5.82 12.50
CA ASP A 26 1.35 -7.20 12.13
C ASP A 26 2.36 -7.28 10.96
N PHE A 27 3.06 -6.18 10.65
CA PHE A 27 4.12 -6.21 9.64
C PHE A 27 5.32 -7.02 10.14
N VAL A 28 5.68 -8.07 9.40
CA VAL A 28 6.76 -9.01 9.78
C VAL A 28 7.80 -9.23 8.69
N ASP A 29 7.67 -8.53 7.55
CA ASP A 29 8.60 -8.65 6.43
C ASP A 29 9.80 -7.70 6.59
N ASP A 30 10.82 -7.85 5.75
CA ASP A 30 11.99 -6.97 5.77
C ASP A 30 11.74 -5.69 4.94
N PRO A 31 11.69 -4.49 5.54
CA PRO A 31 11.51 -3.24 4.81
C PRO A 31 12.57 -2.99 3.73
N ALA A 32 13.78 -3.55 3.89
CA ALA A 32 14.87 -3.37 2.93
C ALA A 32 14.64 -4.08 1.59
N LEU A 33 13.70 -5.05 1.56
CA LEU A 33 13.33 -5.75 0.33
C LEU A 33 12.27 -5.01 -0.49
N ALA A 34 11.65 -3.97 0.08
CA ALA A 34 10.70 -3.14 -0.63
C ALA A 34 11.35 -2.44 -1.83
N ASN A 35 10.66 -2.48 -2.96
CA ASN A 35 11.08 -1.81 -4.19
C ASN A 35 9.84 -1.32 -4.93
N GLU A 36 10.05 -0.45 -5.93
CA GLU A 36 8.95 0.14 -6.71
C GLU A 36 8.05 -0.92 -7.35
N GLY A 37 8.59 -2.06 -7.79
CA GLY A 37 7.81 -3.13 -8.40
C GLY A 37 6.79 -3.74 -7.43
N ILE A 38 7.24 -4.01 -6.19
CA ILE A 38 6.37 -4.53 -5.12
C ILE A 38 5.32 -3.49 -4.73
N LEU A 39 5.74 -2.25 -4.44
CA LEU A 39 4.85 -1.20 -3.97
C LEU A 39 3.80 -0.82 -5.02
N ASN A 40 4.18 -0.74 -6.30
CA ASN A 40 3.24 -0.51 -7.39
C ASN A 40 2.30 -1.72 -7.60
N GLY A 41 2.76 -2.94 -7.33
CA GLY A 41 1.89 -4.11 -7.32
C GLY A 41 0.78 -3.97 -6.27
N ILE A 42 1.15 -3.61 -5.04
CA ILE A 42 0.19 -3.39 -3.96
C ILE A 42 -0.77 -2.23 -4.29
N LEU A 43 -0.28 -1.12 -4.85
CA LEU A 43 -1.16 -0.04 -5.31
C LEU A 43 -2.16 -0.52 -6.35
N ARG A 44 -1.72 -1.23 -7.39
CA ARG A 44 -2.59 -1.75 -8.44
C ARG A 44 -3.67 -2.68 -7.87
N ASP A 45 -3.28 -3.63 -7.03
CA ASP A 45 -4.23 -4.56 -6.42
C ASP A 45 -5.26 -3.79 -5.57
N TRP A 46 -4.84 -2.72 -4.87
CA TRP A 46 -5.75 -1.81 -4.18
C TRP A 46 -6.70 -1.06 -5.14
N TYR A 47 -6.21 -0.50 -6.25
CA TYR A 47 -7.09 0.12 -7.25
C TYR A 47 -8.15 -0.86 -7.77
N GLU A 48 -7.76 -2.10 -8.04
CA GLU A 48 -8.67 -3.15 -8.52
C GLU A 48 -9.73 -3.50 -7.46
N GLU A 49 -9.35 -3.61 -6.18
CA GLU A 49 -10.29 -3.85 -5.09
C GLU A 49 -11.29 -2.69 -4.88
N VAL A 50 -10.87 -1.43 -5.03
CA VAL A 50 -11.76 -0.26 -4.92
C VAL A 50 -12.66 -0.14 -6.13
N GLY A 51 -12.13 -0.34 -7.34
CA GLY A 51 -12.90 -0.28 -8.58
C GLY A 51 -13.88 -1.46 -8.76
N SER A 52 -13.64 -2.58 -8.08
CA SER A 52 -14.52 -3.76 -8.09
C SER A 52 -15.57 -3.76 -6.97
N ARG A 53 -15.61 -2.74 -6.11
CA ARG A 53 -16.61 -2.56 -5.04
C ARG A 53 -17.79 -1.72 -5.49
#